data_AF-A0A9R1V712-F1
#
_entry.id   AF-A0A9R1V712-F1
#
_cell.length_a   1.000
_cell.length_b   1.000
_cell.length_c   1.000
_cell.angle_alpha   90.00
_cell.angle_beta   90.00
_cell.angle_gamma   90.00
#
_symmetry.space_group_name_H-M   'P 1'
#
loop_
_entity.id
_entity.type
_entity.pdbx_description
1 polymer ?
#
loop_
_entity_poly.entity_id
_entity_poly.type
_entity_poly.pdbx_seq_one_letter_code
_entity_poly.pdbx_strand_id
1 'polypeptide(L)'
;MYAFILSLVSTSSSIFSLINPSVTVSVNEKKFIEFALLSDLRVDGSRPSIIENYLLSSEGKKSQSHPLISEDGSSEIQLGHTRVMGFVTGQLVQPYRDKPSERTLAIYIEFSPMADPSFESGRPGESAIELGRIVYRGLRESRAVDTESHCVISGKLVWSI
;
A
#
# COMPACT_ATOMS: atom_id res chain seq x y z
N MET A 1 14.27 3.94 12.36
CA MET A 1 12.88 4.34 12.05
C MET A 1 12.66 3.97 10.59
N TYR A 2 12.36 2.71 10.34
CA TYR A 2 12.06 2.20 9.02
C TYR A 2 10.69 1.56 9.07
N ALA A 3 10.10 1.49 7.89
CA ALA A 3 8.75 1.89 7.57
C ALA A 3 8.21 0.80 6.65
N PHE A 4 6.95 0.37 6.79
CA PHE A 4 6.27 -0.20 5.64
C PHE A 4 6.27 0.88 4.55
N ILE A 5 7.08 0.74 3.51
CA ILE A 5 7.03 1.62 2.35
C ILE A 5 6.20 0.86 1.32
N LEU A 6 4.94 1.26 1.20
CA LEU A 6 4.10 0.93 0.05
C LEU A 6 4.38 1.98 -1.01
N SER A 7 5.29 1.67 -1.92
CA SER A 7 5.57 2.49 -3.09
C SER A 7 4.66 2.05 -4.23
N LEU A 8 3.79 2.96 -4.64
CA LEU A 8 2.90 2.71 -5.78
C LEU A 8 3.68 3.10 -7.05
N VAL A 9 3.99 2.11 -7.88
CA VAL A 9 4.94 2.22 -8.99
C VAL A 9 4.23 2.54 -10.31
N SER A 10 2.96 2.19 -10.45
CA SER A 10 2.17 2.52 -11.64
C SER A 10 0.68 2.54 -11.32
N THR A 11 -0.05 3.56 -11.76
CA THR A 11 -1.51 3.56 -11.77
C THR A 11 -2.01 3.59 -13.21
N SER A 12 -3.04 2.80 -13.52
CA SER A 12 -3.88 3.12 -14.66
C SER A 12 -4.49 4.50 -14.44
N SER A 13 -4.36 5.40 -15.41
CA SER A 13 -5.02 6.71 -15.46
C SER A 13 -6.54 6.63 -15.22
N SER A 14 -7.15 5.45 -15.41
CA SER A 14 -8.59 5.19 -15.30
C SER A 14 -9.14 5.18 -13.86
N ILE A 15 -8.35 4.76 -12.86
CA ILE A 15 -8.78 4.77 -11.44
C ILE A 15 -8.49 6.13 -10.81
N PHE A 16 -7.40 6.78 -11.25
CA PHE A 16 -6.99 8.06 -10.72
C PHE A 16 -7.79 9.25 -11.30
N SER A 17 -8.40 9.11 -12.48
CA SER A 17 -9.30 10.12 -13.06
C SER A 17 -10.56 10.40 -12.23
N LEU A 18 -10.93 9.50 -11.30
CA LEU A 18 -12.00 9.73 -10.32
C LEU A 18 -11.51 10.48 -9.06
N ILE A 19 -10.19 10.49 -8.82
CA ILE A 19 -9.56 11.08 -7.63
C ILE A 19 -8.93 12.45 -7.97
N ASN A 20 -8.53 12.67 -9.22
CA ASN A 20 -7.88 13.90 -9.66
C ASN A 20 -8.85 14.79 -10.46
N PRO A 21 -9.27 15.96 -9.93
CA PRO A 21 -10.15 16.88 -10.64
C PRO A 21 -9.48 17.58 -11.84
N SER A 22 -8.18 17.34 -12.07
CA SER A 22 -7.39 17.89 -13.17
C SER A 22 -7.54 17.12 -14.48
N VAL A 23 -8.03 15.87 -14.45
CA VAL A 23 -8.27 15.07 -15.66
C VAL A 23 -9.68 15.37 -16.17
N THR A 24 -9.78 16.26 -17.15
CA THR A 24 -11.07 16.55 -17.81
C THR A 24 -11.44 15.40 -18.73
N VAL A 25 -12.31 14.51 -18.27
CA VAL A 25 -12.92 13.47 -19.11
C VAL A 25 -13.83 14.14 -20.14
N SER A 26 -13.75 13.73 -21.40
CA SER A 26 -14.61 14.29 -22.44
C SER A 26 -16.07 13.93 -22.18
N VAL A 27 -16.99 14.80 -22.61
CA VAL A 27 -18.43 14.55 -22.48
C VAL A 27 -18.85 13.25 -23.17
N ASN A 28 -18.16 12.86 -24.24
CA ASN A 28 -18.42 11.63 -24.97
C ASN A 28 -17.96 10.40 -24.20
N GLU A 29 -16.77 10.42 -23.60
CA GLU A 29 -16.27 9.33 -22.76
C GLU A 29 -17.18 9.10 -21.56
N LYS A 30 -17.61 10.18 -20.89
CA LYS A 30 -18.53 10.07 -19.75
C LYS A 30 -19.84 9.39 -20.15
N LYS A 31 -20.46 9.85 -21.24
CA LYS A 31 -21.72 9.26 -21.76
C LYS A 31 -21.54 7.80 -22.20
N PHE A 32 -20.39 7.47 -22.78
CA PHE A 32 -20.06 6.11 -23.20
C PHE A 32 -19.95 5.17 -22.00
N ILE A 33 -19.22 5.58 -20.96
CA ILE A 33 -19.07 4.81 -19.72
C ILE A 33 -20.43 4.59 -19.05
N GLU A 34 -21.25 5.65 -18.98
CA GLU A 34 -22.60 5.57 -18.40
C GLU A 34 -23.49 4.56 -19.16
N PHE A 35 -23.46 4.59 -20.49
CA PHE A 35 -24.22 3.65 -21.31
C PHE A 35 -23.72 2.20 -21.16
N ALA A 36 -22.41 2.00 -21.08
CA ALA A 36 -21.81 0.68 -20.86
C ALA A 36 -22.25 0.09 -19.51
N LEU A 37 -22.22 0.91 -18.44
CA LEU A 37 -22.63 0.49 -17.10
C LEU A 37 -24.12 0.12 -17.04
N LEU A 38 -25.00 0.85 -17.74
CA LEU A 38 -26.42 0.49 -17.87
C LEU A 38 -26.62 -0.87 -18.57
N SER A 39 -25.66 -1.26 -19.40
CA SER A 39 -25.64 -2.53 -20.13
C SER A 39 -24.95 -3.66 -19.34
N ASP A 40 -24.63 -3.44 -18.06
CA ASP A 40 -23.87 -4.35 -17.18
C ASP A 40 -22.48 -4.75 -17.73
N LEU A 41 -21.87 -3.83 -18.49
CA LEU A 41 -20.55 -4.00 -19.10
C LEU A 41 -19.63 -2.85 -18.71
N ARG A 42 -18.36 -3.17 -18.46
CA ARG A 42 -17.31 -2.17 -18.32
C ARG A 42 -16.72 -1.81 -19.69
N VAL A 43 -15.91 -0.76 -19.74
CA VAL A 43 -15.23 -0.28 -20.96
C VAL A 43 -14.32 -1.35 -21.58
N ASP A 44 -13.79 -2.24 -20.76
CA ASP A 44 -12.97 -3.40 -21.12
C ASP A 44 -13.80 -4.65 -21.47
N GLY A 45 -15.14 -4.57 -21.44
CA GLY A 45 -16.05 -5.68 -21.72
C GLY A 45 -16.23 -6.66 -20.55
N SER A 46 -15.54 -6.45 -19.43
CA SER A 46 -15.73 -7.25 -18.21
C SER A 46 -17.01 -6.87 -17.47
N ARG A 47 -17.53 -7.81 -16.67
CA ARG A 47 -18.65 -7.51 -15.76
C ARG A 47 -18.18 -6.66 -14.57
N PRO A 48 -19.04 -5.78 -14.01
CA PRO A 48 -18.71 -4.96 -12.84
C PRO A 48 -18.26 -5.77 -11.61
N SER A 49 -18.77 -7.00 -11.46
CA SER A 49 -18.46 -7.89 -10.34
C SER A 49 -17.07 -8.53 -10.40
N ILE A 50 -16.41 -8.48 -11.56
CA ILE A 50 -15.11 -9.12 -11.76
C ILE A 50 -14.01 -8.12 -11.47
N ILE A 51 -13.15 -8.48 -10.53
CA ILE A 51 -11.89 -7.79 -10.26
C ILE A 51 -10.87 -8.29 -11.28
N GLU A 52 -10.08 -7.39 -11.88
CA GLU A 52 -9.06 -7.74 -12.87
C GLU A 52 -8.08 -8.80 -12.32
N ASN A 53 -7.47 -9.58 -13.22
CA ASN A 53 -6.53 -10.63 -12.89
C ASN A 53 -5.41 -10.08 -11.98
N TYR A 54 -5.25 -10.72 -10.82
CA TYR A 54 -4.25 -10.36 -9.83
C TYR A 54 -2.97 -11.16 -10.11
N LEU A 55 -1.85 -10.48 -10.33
CA LEU A 55 -0.53 -11.10 -10.35
C LEU A 55 0.19 -10.75 -9.03
N LEU A 56 0.45 -11.78 -8.22
CA LEU A 56 1.28 -11.71 -7.02
C LEU A 56 2.68 -12.17 -7.36
N SER A 57 3.67 -11.31 -7.19
CA SER A 57 5.08 -11.67 -7.17
C SER A 57 5.65 -11.32 -5.79
N SER A 58 5.64 -12.28 -4.88
CA SER A 58 6.33 -12.14 -3.59
C SER A 58 7.76 -12.64 -3.72
N GLU A 59 8.74 -11.74 -3.66
CA GLU A 59 10.16 -12.09 -3.56
C GLU A 59 10.60 -12.00 -2.10
N GLY A 60 10.75 -13.16 -1.44
CA GLY A 60 11.49 -13.24 -0.18
C GLY A 60 12.98 -13.19 -0.47
N LYS A 61 13.59 -12.00 -0.47
CA LYS A 61 15.04 -11.86 -0.61
C LYS A 61 15.72 -12.40 0.64
N LYS A 62 16.21 -13.64 0.58
CA LYS A 62 17.23 -14.14 1.53
C LYS A 62 18.54 -13.42 1.23
N SER A 63 18.79 -12.28 1.88
CA SER A 63 20.08 -11.60 1.78
C SER A 63 21.17 -12.48 2.37
N GLN A 64 22.01 -13.05 1.51
CA GLN A 64 23.21 -13.80 1.88
C GLN A 64 24.33 -12.82 2.29
N SER A 65 24.17 -12.10 3.40
CA SER A 65 25.30 -11.44 4.06
C SER A 65 24.91 -10.99 5.46
N HIS A 66 25.59 -11.58 6.45
CA HIS A 66 25.54 -11.37 7.91
C HIS A 66 24.40 -12.07 8.71
N PRO A 67 24.75 -12.91 9.72
CA PRO A 67 23.81 -13.76 10.46
C PRO A 67 23.01 -13.04 11.57
N LEU A 68 22.84 -11.72 11.49
CA LEU A 68 22.14 -10.93 12.50
C LEU A 68 21.12 -10.01 11.82
N ILE A 69 19.95 -10.58 11.49
CA ILE A 69 18.69 -9.92 11.09
C ILE A 69 18.71 -9.29 9.68
N SER A 70 18.27 -10.03 8.67
CA SER A 70 17.72 -9.44 7.43
C SER A 70 16.84 -10.48 6.72
N GLU A 71 15.65 -10.68 7.27
CA GLU A 71 14.53 -11.32 6.55
C GLU A 71 13.50 -10.24 6.24
N ASP A 72 13.93 -9.24 5.47
CA ASP A 72 13.04 -8.17 5.01
C ASP A 72 12.14 -8.75 3.90
N GLY A 73 10.83 -8.57 4.08
CA GLY A 73 9.83 -9.05 3.13
C GLY A 73 9.60 -8.02 2.04
N SER A 74 9.64 -8.43 0.78
CA SER A 74 9.14 -7.61 -0.32
C SER A 74 8.02 -8.34 -1.05
N SER A 75 6.95 -7.62 -1.36
CA SER A 75 5.87 -8.13 -2.18
C SER A 75 5.51 -7.11 -3.23
N GLU A 76 5.37 -7.59 -4.46
CA GLU A 76 4.88 -6.80 -5.56
C GLU A 76 3.55 -7.37 -6.03
N ILE A 77 2.63 -6.44 -6.29
CA ILE A 77 1.25 -6.71 -6.62
C ILE A 77 0.94 -5.94 -7.90
N GLN A 78 0.42 -6.65 -8.90
CA GLN A 78 -0.12 -6.04 -10.10
C GLN A 78 -1.61 -6.38 -10.23
N LEU A 79 -2.43 -5.34 -10.29
CA LEU A 79 -3.86 -5.40 -10.55
C LEU A 79 -4.14 -4.65 -11.86
N GLY A 80 -4.24 -5.43 -12.95
CA GLY A 80 -4.31 -4.90 -14.31
C GLY A 80 -3.14 -3.98 -14.65
N HIS A 81 -3.41 -2.69 -14.85
CA HIS A 81 -2.39 -1.67 -15.13
C HIS A 81 -1.87 -0.96 -13.87
N THR A 82 -2.35 -1.33 -12.68
CA THR A 82 -1.90 -0.74 -11.41
C THR A 82 -0.88 -1.66 -10.75
N ARG A 83 0.29 -1.13 -10.39
CA ARG A 83 1.38 -1.85 -9.75
C ARG A 83 1.74 -1.21 -8.42
N VAL A 84 1.72 -2.03 -7.36
CA VAL A 84 2.04 -1.64 -5.99
C VAL A 84 3.21 -2.49 -5.52
N MET A 85 4.18 -1.87 -4.87
CA MET A 85 5.30 -2.55 -4.25
C MET A 85 5.30 -2.26 -2.76
N GLY A 86 5.37 -3.30 -1.94
CA GLY A 86 5.41 -3.21 -0.49
C GLY A 86 6.69 -3.79 0.06
N PHE A 87 7.34 -3.05 0.95
CA PHE A 87 8.50 -3.48 1.70
C PHE A 87 8.19 -3.53 3.18
N VAL A 88 8.67 -4.58 3.85
CA VAL A 88 8.52 -4.79 5.28
C VAL A 88 9.89 -4.98 5.89
N THR A 89 10.23 -4.12 6.84
CA THR A 89 11.52 -4.16 7.54
C THR A 89 11.30 -4.18 9.04
N GLY A 90 11.96 -5.09 9.75
CA GLY A 90 11.83 -5.23 11.20
C GLY A 90 13.09 -4.78 11.92
N GLN A 91 12.96 -3.92 12.94
CA GLN A 91 14.07 -3.50 13.79
C GLN A 91 13.72 -3.65 15.27
N LEU A 92 14.71 -4.00 16.09
CA LEU A 92 14.58 -3.97 17.55
C LEU A 92 14.78 -2.55 18.06
N VAL A 93 13.77 -2.00 18.72
CA VAL A 93 13.79 -0.65 19.29
C VAL A 93 13.31 -0.66 20.73
N GLN A 94 13.64 0.39 21.47
CA GLN A 94 13.10 0.57 22.81
C GLN A 94 11.63 1.03 22.72
N PRO A 95 10.70 0.38 23.44
CA PRO A 95 9.30 0.79 23.44
C PRO A 95 9.13 2.15 24.11
N TYR A 96 8.03 2.83 23.78
CA TYR A 96 7.62 4.03 24.50
C TYR A 96 7.34 3.72 25.97
N ARG A 97 7.68 4.66 26.86
CA ARG A 97 7.49 4.51 28.31
C ARG A 97 6.04 4.26 28.71
N ASP A 98 5.11 4.84 27.95
CA ASP A 98 3.66 4.74 28.23
C ASP A 98 3.11 3.34 27.90
N LYS A 99 3.79 2.59 27.02
CA LYS A 99 3.36 1.27 26.54
C LYS A 99 4.55 0.33 26.33
N PRO A 100 5.11 -0.22 27.42
CA PRO A 100 6.34 -1.02 27.37
C PRO A 100 6.19 -2.41 26.73
N SER A 101 4.96 -2.87 26.47
CA SER A 101 4.63 -4.19 25.92
C SER A 101 4.05 -4.16 24.50
N GLU A 102 3.63 -3.00 23.99
CA GLU A 102 3.04 -2.88 22.65
C GLU A 102 4.15 -2.62 21.62
N ARG A 103 4.13 -3.36 20.52
CA ARG A 103 5.03 -3.12 19.39
C ARG A 103 4.58 -1.90 18.58
N THR A 104 5.55 -1.16 18.04
CA THR A 104 5.28 -0.07 17.08
C THR A 104 5.08 -0.65 15.68
N LEU A 105 3.96 -0.30 15.05
CA LEU A 105 3.70 -0.51 13.63
C LEU A 105 3.68 0.85 12.93
N ALA A 106 4.48 1.05 11.89
CA ALA A 106 4.53 2.29 11.14
C ALA A 106 4.35 2.04 9.63
N ILE A 107 3.30 2.65 9.06
CA ILE A 107 2.95 2.50 7.64
C ILE A 107 3.14 3.82 6.91
N TYR A 108 3.88 3.76 5.83
CA TYR A 108 4.20 4.86 4.96
C TYR A 108 3.81 4.49 3.55
N ILE A 109 3.03 5.38 2.94
CA ILE A 109 2.56 5.20 1.57
C ILE A 109 3.11 6.36 0.77
N GLU A 110 3.72 6.04 -0.35
CA GLU A 110 4.26 7.01 -1.29
C GLU A 110 3.77 6.71 -2.71
N PHE A 111 3.46 7.77 -3.43
CA PHE A 111 3.15 7.70 -4.84
C PHE A 111 4.38 8.13 -5.62
N SER A 112 4.91 7.22 -6.43
CA SER A 112 6.05 7.55 -7.28
C SER A 112 5.63 8.53 -8.37
N PRO A 113 6.44 9.55 -8.71
CA PRO A 113 6.24 10.37 -9.91
C PRO A 113 6.21 9.55 -11.20
N MET A 114 6.70 8.31 -11.18
CA MET A 114 6.57 7.38 -12.30
C MET A 114 5.16 6.83 -12.49
N ALA A 115 4.31 6.90 -11.46
CA ALA A 115 2.96 6.36 -11.51
C ALA A 115 1.97 7.31 -12.20
N ASP A 116 2.13 8.63 -12.00
CA ASP A 116 1.34 9.67 -12.65
C ASP A 116 2.13 11.00 -12.63
N PRO A 117 2.08 11.81 -13.71
CA PRO A 117 2.76 13.11 -13.75
C PRO A 117 2.24 14.14 -12.73
N SER A 118 1.05 13.93 -12.16
CA SER A 118 0.52 14.77 -11.08
C SER A 118 1.14 14.46 -9.72
N PHE A 119 1.89 13.36 -9.58
CA PHE A 119 2.59 13.03 -8.34
C PHE A 119 3.93 13.73 -8.26
N GLU A 120 4.07 14.61 -7.27
CA GLU A 120 5.33 15.26 -6.95
C GLU A 120 6.19 14.37 -6.04
N SER A 121 7.51 14.37 -6.27
CA SER A 121 8.44 13.69 -5.40
C SER A 121 8.60 14.45 -4.07
N GLY A 122 8.61 13.71 -2.97
CA GLY A 122 8.88 14.27 -1.64
C GLY A 122 7.74 14.03 -0.67
N ARG A 123 7.05 15.10 -0.24
CA ARG A 123 6.03 15.00 0.81
C ARG A 123 4.84 14.17 0.29
N PRO A 124 4.37 13.17 1.05
CA PRO A 124 3.19 12.42 0.66
C PRO A 124 1.99 13.36 0.51
N GLY A 125 1.32 13.29 -0.64
CA GLY A 125 0.08 14.01 -0.90
C GLY A 125 -1.05 13.56 0.04
N GLU A 126 -2.13 14.33 0.09
CA GLU A 126 -3.28 14.06 0.96
C GLU A 126 -3.85 12.65 0.76
N SER A 127 -3.99 12.21 -0.49
CA SER A 127 -4.48 10.88 -0.86
C SER A 127 -3.57 9.75 -0.35
N ALA A 128 -2.25 9.93 -0.33
CA ALA A 128 -1.33 8.93 0.21
C ALA A 128 -1.45 8.84 1.74
N ILE A 129 -1.62 9.97 2.42
CA ILE A 129 -1.83 10.03 3.88
C ILE A 129 -3.17 9.37 4.25
N GLU A 130 -4.23 9.64 3.49
CA GLU A 130 -5.54 9.04 3.70
C GLU A 130 -5.50 7.51 3.50
N LEU A 131 -4.89 7.06 2.40
CA LEU A 131 -4.71 5.63 2.12
C LEU A 131 -3.94 4.95 3.27
N GLY A 132 -2.86 5.58 3.74
CA GLY A 132 -2.07 5.08 4.88
C GLY A 132 -2.90 4.90 6.14
N ARG A 133 -3.78 5.85 6.45
CA ARG A 133 -4.69 5.77 7.60
C ARG A 133 -5.75 4.69 7.44
N ILE A 134 -6.28 4.49 6.24
CA ILE A 134 -7.26 3.43 5.96
C ILE A 134 -6.61 2.06 6.14
N VAL A 135 -5.44 1.83 5.54
CA VAL A 135 -4.70 0.57 5.66
C VAL A 135 -4.31 0.30 7.11
N TYR A 136 -3.80 1.32 7.81
CA TYR A 136 -3.43 1.20 9.22
C TYR A 136 -4.62 0.80 10.11
N ARG A 137 -5.78 1.47 9.93
CA ARG A 137 -7.01 1.10 10.64
C ARG A 137 -7.44 -0.32 10.32
N GLY A 138 -7.45 -0.70 9.05
CA GLY A 138 -7.82 -2.05 8.61
C GLY A 138 -6.96 -3.14 9.26
N LEU A 139 -5.64 -2.95 9.30
CA LEU A 139 -4.72 -3.91 9.94
C LEU A 139 -4.89 -3.98 11.46
N ARG A 140 -5.13 -2.82 12.11
CA ARG A 140 -5.28 -2.75 13.56
C ARG A 140 -6.63 -3.31 14.04
N GLU A 141 -7.71 -2.99 13.34
CA GLU A 141 -9.06 -3.44 13.69
C GLU A 141 -9.28 -4.92 13.39
N SER A 142 -8.67 -5.43 12.31
CA SER A 142 -8.74 -6.86 11.97
C SER A 142 -7.89 -7.76 12.87
N ARG A 143 -7.00 -7.20 13.70
CA ARG A 143 -6.00 -7.93 14.48
C ARG A 143 -5.17 -8.90 13.61
N ALA A 144 -4.99 -8.57 12.33
CA ALA A 144 -4.22 -9.40 11.40
C ALA A 144 -2.74 -9.49 11.78
N VAL A 145 -2.23 -8.47 12.48
CA VAL A 145 -0.89 -8.43 13.05
C VAL A 145 -0.99 -8.42 14.57
N ASP A 146 -0.44 -9.44 15.22
CA ASP A 146 -0.42 -9.52 16.67
C ASP A 146 0.57 -8.50 17.25
N THR A 147 0.02 -7.56 18.03
CA THR A 147 0.75 -6.45 18.65
C THR A 147 1.31 -6.78 20.04
N GLU A 148 0.92 -7.91 20.64
CA GLU A 148 1.21 -8.24 22.04
C GLU A 148 2.25 -9.35 22.21
N SER A 149 2.34 -10.30 21.26
CA SER A 149 3.14 -11.53 21.45
C SER A 149 4.64 -11.43 21.13
N HIS A 150 5.13 -10.30 20.63
CA HIS A 150 6.50 -10.18 20.09
C HIS A 150 7.41 -9.24 20.89
N CYS A 151 7.25 -9.18 22.21
CA CYS A 151 8.19 -8.48 23.07
C CYS A 151 9.38 -9.40 23.43
N VAL A 152 10.60 -9.00 23.07
CA VAL A 152 11.80 -9.77 23.44
C VAL A 152 12.13 -9.54 24.92
N ILE A 153 12.14 -8.26 25.34
CA ILE A 153 12.34 -7.86 26.74
C ILE A 153 11.42 -6.69 27.06
N SER A 154 10.44 -6.91 27.94
CA SER A 154 9.46 -5.89 28.33
C SER A 154 10.14 -4.62 28.82
N GLY A 155 9.73 -3.47 28.26
CA GLY A 155 10.28 -2.16 28.60
C GLY A 155 11.70 -1.86 28.10
N LYS A 156 12.36 -2.80 27.39
CA LYS A 156 13.72 -2.60 26.84
C LYS A 156 13.80 -2.81 25.33
N LEU A 157 13.26 -3.92 24.82
CA LEU A 157 13.38 -4.31 23.42
C LEU A 157 12.05 -4.87 22.92
N VAL A 158 11.46 -4.15 21.98
CA VAL A 158 10.30 -4.58 21.18
C VAL A 158 10.64 -4.53 19.71
N TRP A 159 10.00 -5.38 18.92
CA TRP A 159 10.04 -5.23 17.47
C TRP A 159 9.30 -3.97 17.05
N SER A 160 9.85 -3.22 16.10
CA SER A 160 9.19 -2.17 15.34
C SER A 160 9.24 -2.56 13.88
N ILE A 161 8.09 -2.50 13.23
CA ILE A 161 7.95 -2.82 11.79
C ILE A 161 7.17 -1.69 11.12
#